data_AF-A0A2K3KTA3-F1
#
_entry.id   AF-A0A2K3KTA3-F1
#
_cell.length_a   1.000
_cell.length_b   1.000
_cell.length_c   1.000
_cell.angle_alpha   90.00
_cell.angle_beta   90.00
_cell.angle_gamma   90.00
#
_symmetry.space_group_name_H-M   'P 1'
#
loop_
_entity.id
_entity.type
_entity.pdbx_description
1 polymer ?
#
loop_
_entity_poly.entity_id
_entity_poly.type
_entity_poly.pdbx_seq_one_letter_code
_entity_poly.pdbx_strand_id
1 'polypeptide(L)'
;MAPYLPQGGTGGGGSPYSEGGALYALGLIHANHGEGIKQFLRDSLHSTTVEVIQHGACLGLGLASLGTADEDIYEEIKNVLYTDSAVAGEAAGISMGLLMVGTGSDKANEMLTYAHETQHEKIIRGLALGIALTVYGREEEADTLIEQMTSDQDPILR
;
A
#
# COMPACT_ATOMS: atom_id res chain seq x y z
N MET A 1 -19.29 -9.49 -7.38
CA MET A 1 -18.95 -8.38 -6.44
C MET A 1 -19.87 -7.18 -6.53
N ALA A 2 -20.74 -7.04 -7.54
CA ALA A 2 -21.64 -5.90 -7.71
C ALA A 2 -22.46 -5.44 -6.48
N PRO A 3 -22.93 -6.30 -5.54
CA PRO A 3 -23.67 -5.84 -4.36
C PRO A 3 -22.81 -5.31 -3.19
N TYR A 4 -21.48 -5.44 -3.27
CA TYR A 4 -20.55 -5.05 -2.18
C TYR A 4 -19.57 -3.95 -2.60
N LEU A 5 -19.59 -3.53 -3.86
CA LEU A 5 -18.78 -2.41 -4.34
C LEU A 5 -19.49 -1.09 -3.99
N PRO A 6 -18.74 0.00 -3.75
CA PRO A 6 -19.33 1.31 -3.52
C PRO A 6 -20.13 1.72 -4.76
N GLN A 7 -21.46 1.64 -4.68
CA GLN A 7 -22.34 2.13 -5.72
C GLN A 7 -22.60 3.61 -5.45
N GLY A 8 -22.15 4.47 -6.37
CA GLY A 8 -22.41 5.90 -6.34
C GLY A 8 -23.91 6.19 -6.37
N GLY A 9 -24.51 6.29 -5.18
CA GLY A 9 -25.90 6.65 -4.98
C GLY A 9 -26.89 5.49 -5.15
N THR A 10 -27.74 5.33 -4.13
CA THR A 10 -28.97 4.50 -4.04
C THR A 10 -28.81 3.03 -3.61
N GLY A 11 -28.88 2.79 -2.30
CA GLY A 11 -29.70 1.69 -1.76
C GLY A 11 -29.07 0.34 -1.44
N GLY A 12 -27.75 0.19 -1.48
CA GLY A 12 -27.05 -1.04 -1.02
C GLY A 12 -26.18 -0.77 0.20
N GLY A 13 -26.78 -0.71 1.40
CA GLY A 13 -26.06 -0.45 2.66
C GLY A 13 -25.15 -1.60 3.08
N GLY A 14 -23.96 -1.68 2.49
CA GLY A 14 -22.86 -2.48 3.02
C GLY A 14 -22.22 -1.77 4.22
N SER A 15 -21.70 -2.52 5.18
CA SER A 15 -20.82 -1.91 6.19
C SER A 15 -19.53 -1.42 5.53
N PRO A 16 -18.82 -0.42 6.09
CA PRO A 16 -17.53 0.03 5.56
C PRO A 16 -16.50 -1.11 5.41
N TYR A 17 -16.59 -2.14 6.26
CA TYR A 17 -15.78 -3.35 6.16
C TYR A 17 -16.14 -4.23 4.97
N SER A 18 -17.43 -4.29 4.61
CA SER A 18 -17.90 -5.01 3.43
C SER A 18 -17.42 -4.33 2.15
N GLU A 19 -17.48 -3.00 2.10
CA GLU A 19 -17.01 -2.21 0.95
C GLU A 19 -15.48 -2.27 0.82
N GLY A 20 -14.74 -1.98 1.89
CA GLY A 20 -13.27 -2.09 1.88
C GLY A 20 -12.79 -3.51 1.57
N GLY A 21 -13.44 -4.52 2.15
CA GLY A 21 -13.14 -5.93 1.87
C GLY A 21 -13.43 -6.32 0.42
N ALA A 22 -14.46 -5.74 -0.21
CA ALA A 22 -14.75 -5.99 -1.62
C ALA A 22 -13.67 -5.39 -2.53
N LEU A 23 -13.16 -4.20 -2.23
CA LEU A 23 -12.06 -3.58 -2.97
C LEU A 23 -10.77 -4.40 -2.86
N TYR A 24 -10.45 -4.88 -1.65
CA TYR A 24 -9.30 -5.76 -1.44
C TYR A 24 -9.46 -7.10 -2.20
N ALA A 25 -10.63 -7.73 -2.11
CA ALA A 25 -10.92 -8.96 -2.83
C ALA A 25 -10.87 -8.78 -4.35
N LEU A 26 -11.25 -7.61 -4.86
CA LEU A 26 -11.14 -7.29 -6.26
C LEU A 26 -9.67 -7.22 -6.72
N GLY A 27 -8.79 -6.62 -5.92
CA GLY A 27 -7.35 -6.65 -6.16
C GLY A 27 -6.76 -8.07 -6.13
N LEU A 28 -7.23 -8.93 -5.22
CA LEU A 28 -6.83 -10.34 -5.18
C LEU A 28 -7.26 -11.11 -6.45
N ILE A 29 -8.46 -10.88 -6.97
CA ILE A 29 -8.94 -11.52 -8.22
C ILE A 29 -8.10 -11.07 -9.41
N HIS A 30 -7.71 -9.79 -9.43
CA HIS A 30 -6.99 -9.18 -10.55
C HIS A 30 -5.49 -9.01 -10.29
N ALA A 31 -4.93 -9.79 -9.36
CA ALA A 31 -3.50 -9.75 -9.07
C ALA A 31 -2.69 -9.99 -10.35
N ASN A 32 -1.77 -9.07 -10.65
CA ASN A 32 -0.93 -9.07 -11.85
C ASN A 32 -1.67 -8.99 -13.21
N HIS A 33 -3.00 -8.76 -13.21
CA HIS A 33 -3.84 -8.62 -14.42
C HIS A 33 -4.82 -7.44 -14.28
N GLY A 34 -4.39 -6.40 -13.56
CA GLY A 34 -5.24 -5.32 -13.06
C GLY A 34 -5.46 -4.13 -13.98
N GLU A 35 -4.97 -4.13 -15.22
CA GLU A 35 -5.03 -2.95 -16.12
C GLU A 35 -6.45 -2.35 -16.24
N GLY A 36 -7.49 -3.19 -16.29
CA GLY A 36 -8.88 -2.73 -16.36
C GLY A 36 -9.48 -2.24 -15.04
N ILE A 37 -8.85 -2.52 -13.89
CA ILE A 37 -9.41 -2.23 -12.56
C ILE A 37 -8.61 -1.20 -11.76
N LYS A 38 -7.34 -0.95 -12.14
CA LYS A 38 -6.50 0.08 -11.51
C LYS A 38 -7.23 1.42 -11.42
N GLN A 39 -7.80 1.90 -12.54
CA GLN A 39 -8.54 3.17 -12.55
C GLN A 39 -9.71 3.18 -11.55
N PHE A 40 -10.50 2.10 -11.52
CA PHE A 40 -11.63 1.99 -10.59
C PHE A 40 -11.18 1.99 -9.12
N LEU A 41 -10.06 1.34 -8.80
CA LEU A 41 -9.48 1.34 -7.47
C LEU A 41 -8.92 2.71 -7.08
N ARG A 42 -8.27 3.43 -8.02
CA ARG A 42 -7.81 4.82 -7.84
C ARG A 42 -8.98 5.77 -7.58
N ASP A 43 -10.03 5.68 -8.38
CA ASP A 43 -11.25 6.48 -8.20
C ASP A 43 -11.90 6.17 -6.84
N SER A 44 -11.96 4.89 -6.46
CA SER A 44 -12.48 4.47 -5.16
C SER A 44 -11.65 5.03 -4.00
N LEU A 45 -10.32 5.01 -4.12
CA LEU A 45 -9.39 5.55 -3.13
C LEU A 45 -9.57 7.06 -2.91
N HIS A 46 -9.76 7.82 -3.99
CA HIS A 46 -10.03 9.26 -3.92
C HIS A 46 -11.45 9.60 -3.46
N SER A 47 -12.42 8.72 -3.73
CA SER A 47 -13.83 8.98 -3.43
C SER A 47 -14.18 8.88 -1.93
N THR A 48 -13.30 8.32 -1.11
CA THR A 48 -13.60 8.01 0.30
C THR A 48 -12.52 8.51 1.24
N THR A 49 -12.96 8.98 2.41
CA THR A 49 -12.09 9.36 3.54
C THR A 49 -12.18 8.37 4.70
N VAL A 50 -12.91 7.27 4.52
CA VAL A 50 -13.09 6.23 5.54
C VAL A 50 -11.88 5.31 5.52
N GLU A 51 -11.12 5.30 6.62
CA GLU A 51 -9.86 4.56 6.75
C GLU A 51 -9.97 3.07 6.37
N VAL A 52 -11.10 2.41 6.68
CA VAL A 52 -11.33 1.00 6.37
C VAL A 52 -11.46 0.76 4.87
N ILE A 53 -12.13 1.67 4.17
CA ILE A 53 -12.32 1.57 2.71
C ILE A 53 -11.02 1.93 2.01
N GLN A 54 -10.32 2.97 2.48
CA GLN A 54 -9.00 3.35 1.97
C GLN A 54 -7.97 2.23 2.15
N HIS A 55 -7.97 1.57 3.31
CA HIS A 55 -7.10 0.41 3.56
C HIS A 55 -7.34 -0.71 2.54
N GLY A 56 -8.60 -1.08 2.30
CA GLY A 56 -8.95 -2.10 1.31
C GLY A 56 -8.63 -1.68 -0.12
N ALA A 57 -8.84 -0.41 -0.46
CA ALA A 57 -8.51 0.17 -1.76
C ALA A 57 -6.99 0.19 -2.01
N CYS A 58 -6.18 0.62 -1.04
CA CYS A 58 -4.72 0.62 -1.11
C CYS A 58 -4.19 -0.80 -1.37
N LEU A 59 -4.54 -1.77 -0.52
CA LEU A 59 -4.10 -3.15 -0.70
C LEU A 59 -4.57 -3.73 -2.04
N GLY A 60 -5.82 -3.47 -2.42
CA GLY A 60 -6.34 -3.91 -3.71
C GLY A 60 -5.55 -3.33 -4.89
N LEU A 61 -5.20 -2.04 -4.82
CA LEU A 61 -4.44 -1.33 -5.84
C LEU A 61 -2.98 -1.81 -5.92
N GLY A 62 -2.34 -2.05 -4.77
CA GLY A 62 -1.00 -2.62 -4.69
C GLY A 62 -0.91 -4.02 -5.31
N LEU A 63 -1.91 -4.88 -5.05
CA LEU A 63 -2.00 -6.22 -5.67
C LEU A 63 -2.27 -6.17 -7.18
N ALA A 64 -3.19 -5.28 -7.61
CA ALA A 64 -3.51 -5.10 -9.02
C ALA A 64 -2.33 -4.53 -9.84
N SER A 65 -1.40 -3.84 -9.16
CA SER A 65 -0.24 -3.15 -9.74
C SER A 65 1.10 -3.77 -9.32
N LEU A 66 1.07 -5.02 -8.84
CA LEU A 66 2.26 -5.70 -8.34
C LEU A 66 3.36 -5.73 -9.40
N GLY A 67 4.53 -5.20 -9.06
CA GLY A 67 5.72 -5.21 -9.92
C GLY A 67 5.62 -4.39 -11.20
N THR A 68 4.62 -3.51 -11.35
CA THR A 68 4.54 -2.65 -12.53
C THR A 68 5.43 -1.41 -12.43
N ALA A 69 5.91 -1.08 -11.21
CA ALA A 69 6.72 0.11 -10.94
C ALA A 69 6.10 1.41 -11.49
N ASP A 70 4.78 1.53 -11.37
CA ASP A 70 4.02 2.67 -11.87
C ASP A 70 4.11 3.84 -10.88
N GLU A 71 4.87 4.88 -11.24
CA GLU A 71 5.09 6.05 -10.38
C GLU A 71 3.81 6.84 -10.08
N ASP A 72 2.83 6.86 -10.98
CA ASP A 72 1.59 7.61 -10.76
C ASP A 72 0.77 6.96 -9.63
N ILE A 73 0.75 5.62 -9.60
CA ILE A 73 0.10 4.85 -8.53
C ILE A 73 0.89 4.96 -7.22
N TYR A 74 2.22 4.99 -7.29
CA TYR A 74 3.06 5.17 -6.12
C TYR A 74 2.77 6.50 -5.41
N GLU A 75 2.70 7.60 -6.14
CA GLU A 75 2.40 8.92 -5.59
C GLU A 75 0.99 8.99 -4.98
N GLU A 76 0.00 8.31 -5.57
CA GLU A 76 -1.34 8.22 -4.97
C GLU A 76 -1.35 7.44 -3.65
N ILE A 77 -0.66 6.30 -3.59
CA ILE A 77 -0.56 5.53 -2.35
C ILE A 77 0.22 6.32 -1.29
N LYS A 78 1.26 7.06 -1.69
CA LYS A 78 2.03 7.95 -0.81
C LYS A 78 1.17 9.07 -0.24
N ASN A 79 0.26 9.64 -1.04
CA ASN A 79 -0.68 10.63 -0.53
C ASN A 79 -1.57 10.07 0.60
N VAL A 80 -1.97 8.80 0.52
CA VAL A 80 -2.72 8.13 1.60
C VAL A 80 -1.84 7.90 2.83
N LEU A 81 -0.59 7.50 2.63
CA LEU A 81 0.38 7.36 3.72
C LEU A 81 0.51 8.67 4.53
N TYR A 82 0.58 9.82 3.85
CA TYR A 82 0.66 11.15 4.47
C TYR A 82 -0.61 11.65 5.14
N THR A 83 -1.74 10.92 5.03
CA THR A 83 -2.94 11.23 5.82
C THR A 83 -2.79 10.85 7.31
N ASP A 84 -1.70 10.17 7.68
CA ASP A 84 -1.36 9.75 9.04
C ASP A 84 -2.47 8.90 9.72
N SER A 85 -3.31 8.23 8.92
CA SER A 85 -4.23 7.19 9.42
C SER A 85 -3.44 5.90 9.67
N ALA A 86 -3.40 5.46 10.93
CA ALA A 86 -2.69 4.24 11.31
C ALA A 86 -3.15 3.00 10.51
N VAL A 87 -4.43 2.90 10.13
CA VAL A 87 -4.97 1.75 9.41
C VAL A 87 -4.69 1.86 7.91
N ALA A 88 -5.03 2.98 7.28
CA ALA A 88 -4.80 3.15 5.85
C ALA A 88 -3.30 3.24 5.51
N GLY A 89 -2.49 3.85 6.39
CA GLY A 89 -1.05 3.99 6.23
C GLY A 89 -0.29 2.65 6.28
N GLU A 90 -0.72 1.69 7.10
CA GLU A 90 -0.16 0.33 7.09
C GLU A 90 -0.37 -0.34 5.72
N ALA A 91 -1.59 -0.26 5.19
CA ALA A 91 -1.91 -0.77 3.85
C ALA A 91 -1.11 -0.04 2.77
N ALA A 92 -0.94 1.28 2.89
CA ALA A 92 -0.18 2.09 1.95
C ALA A 92 1.28 1.64 1.89
N GLY A 93 1.95 1.48 3.04
CA GLY A 93 3.35 1.02 3.09
C GLY A 93 3.56 -0.35 2.44
N ILE A 94 2.66 -1.31 2.70
CA ILE A 94 2.69 -2.63 2.05
C ILE A 94 2.48 -2.51 0.53
N SER A 95 1.51 -1.69 0.12
CA SER A 95 1.15 -1.53 -1.29
C SER A 95 2.24 -0.84 -2.12
N MET A 96 2.94 0.13 -1.52
CA MET A 96 4.13 0.76 -2.13
C MET A 96 5.22 -0.27 -2.41
N GLY A 97 5.49 -1.16 -1.45
CA GLY A 97 6.46 -2.25 -1.66
C GLY A 97 6.03 -3.29 -2.69
N LEU A 98 4.74 -3.65 -2.74
CA LEU A 98 4.21 -4.57 -3.76
C LEU A 98 4.32 -3.99 -5.18
N LEU A 99 4.04 -2.70 -5.33
CA LEU A 99 4.18 -1.98 -6.60
C LEU A 99 5.64 -1.91 -7.06
N MET A 100 6.56 -1.67 -6.13
CA MET A 100 7.99 -1.47 -6.38
C MET A 100 8.84 -2.74 -6.15
N VAL A 101 8.21 -3.91 -6.07
CA VAL A 101 8.89 -5.16 -5.71
C VAL A 101 10.05 -5.46 -6.66
N GLY A 102 11.23 -5.71 -6.08
CA GLY A 102 12.46 -6.04 -6.80
C GLY A 102 13.04 -4.95 -7.71
N THR A 103 12.48 -3.73 -7.69
CA THR A 103 13.02 -2.62 -8.48
C THR A 103 14.37 -2.14 -7.96
N GLY A 104 14.64 -2.30 -6.66
CA GLY A 104 15.83 -1.74 -6.01
C GLY A 104 15.90 -0.21 -6.09
N SER A 105 14.75 0.46 -6.23
CA SER A 105 14.72 1.91 -6.38
C SER A 105 14.99 2.64 -5.06
N ASP A 106 15.40 3.91 -5.16
CA ASP A 106 15.61 4.80 -4.03
C ASP A 106 14.33 5.09 -3.22
N LYS A 107 13.16 4.64 -3.70
CA LYS A 107 11.89 4.70 -2.97
C LYS A 107 11.94 3.94 -1.63
N ALA A 108 12.81 2.93 -1.52
CA ALA A 108 13.07 2.26 -0.25
C ALA A 108 13.61 3.22 0.82
N ASN A 109 14.49 4.16 0.45
CA ASN A 109 15.02 5.17 1.35
C ASN A 109 13.97 6.23 1.72
N GLU A 110 13.09 6.58 0.78
CA GLU A 110 11.94 7.46 1.05
C GLU A 110 11.00 6.84 2.09
N MET A 111 10.66 5.55 1.93
CA MET A 111 9.86 4.81 2.89
C MET A 111 10.53 4.70 4.27
N LEU A 112 11.85 4.46 4.31
CA LEU A 112 12.60 4.42 5.57
C LEU A 112 12.62 5.77 6.28
N THR A 113 12.80 6.86 5.53
CA THR A 113 12.76 8.22 6.07
C THR A 113 11.42 8.49 6.73
N TYR A 114 10.31 8.14 6.06
CA TYR A 114 8.98 8.35 6.63
C TYR A 114 8.69 7.42 7.83
N ALA A 115 9.25 6.22 7.85
CA ALA A 115 9.14 5.33 9.00
C ALA A 115 9.78 5.91 10.27
N HIS A 116 10.82 6.74 10.14
CA HIS A 116 11.41 7.48 11.27
C HIS A 116 10.60 8.71 11.70
N GLU A 117 9.78 9.27 10.82
CA GLU A 117 8.99 10.48 11.09
C GLU A 117 7.65 10.18 11.78
N THR A 118 7.00 9.07 11.42
CA THR A 118 5.69 8.71 11.98
C THR A 118 5.79 8.13 13.40
N GLN A 119 4.73 8.32 14.19
CA GLN A 119 4.61 7.74 15.54
C GLN A 119 3.72 6.49 15.57
N HIS A 120 3.15 6.09 14.43
CA HIS A 120 2.23 4.95 14.36
C HIS A 120 2.98 3.66 14.05
N GLU A 121 3.11 2.78 15.05
CA GLU A 121 3.76 1.47 14.89
C GLU A 121 3.21 0.64 13.72
N LYS A 122 1.92 0.78 13.38
CA LYS A 122 1.30 0.08 12.24
C LYS A 122 1.88 0.56 10.91
N ILE A 123 2.11 1.87 10.78
CA ILE A 123 2.69 2.46 9.57
C ILE A 123 4.16 2.03 9.45
N ILE A 124 4.92 2.12 10.54
CA ILE A 124 6.33 1.67 10.59
C ILE A 124 6.44 0.21 10.15
N ARG A 125 5.55 -0.67 10.65
CA ARG A 125 5.51 -2.08 10.26
C ARG A 125 5.16 -2.29 8.79
N GLY A 126 4.16 -1.57 8.28
CA GLY A 126 3.78 -1.64 6.87
C GLY A 126 4.91 -1.20 5.94
N LEU A 127 5.63 -0.13 6.31
CA LEU A 127 6.80 0.37 5.58
C LEU A 127 7.99 -0.56 5.68
N ALA A 128 8.29 -1.12 6.84
CA ALA A 128 9.36 -2.11 7.01
C ALA A 128 9.18 -3.29 6.04
N LEU A 129 7.94 -3.80 5.92
CA LEU A 129 7.61 -4.83 4.94
C LEU A 129 7.71 -4.31 3.50
N GLY A 130 7.24 -3.09 3.23
CA GLY A 130 7.31 -2.48 1.90
C GLY A 130 8.74 -2.27 1.40
N ILE A 131 9.64 -1.86 2.30
CA ILE A 131 11.08 -1.73 2.05
C ILE A 131 11.67 -3.09 1.69
N ALA A 132 11.40 -4.13 2.49
CA ALA A 132 11.89 -5.48 2.23
C ALA A 132 11.43 -6.01 0.85
N LEU A 133 10.20 -5.72 0.44
CA LEU A 133 9.68 -6.09 -0.89
C LEU A 133 10.41 -5.35 -2.01
N THR A 134 10.74 -4.06 -1.83
CA THR A 134 11.41 -3.25 -2.85
C THR A 134 12.80 -3.79 -3.21
N VAL A 135 13.51 -4.34 -2.22
CA VAL A 135 14.84 -4.95 -2.39
C VAL A 135 14.78 -6.47 -2.64
N TYR A 136 13.61 -7.01 -2.99
CA TYR A 136 13.47 -8.44 -3.30
C TYR A 136 14.40 -8.87 -4.44
N GLY A 137 15.28 -9.84 -4.17
CA GLY A 137 16.20 -10.40 -5.16
C GLY A 137 17.38 -9.48 -5.54
N ARG A 138 17.66 -8.43 -4.77
CA ARG A 138 18.77 -7.48 -5.03
C ARG A 138 20.12 -7.92 -4.44
N GLU A 139 20.14 -8.97 -3.61
CA GLU A 139 21.35 -9.56 -3.02
C GLU A 139 22.27 -8.48 -2.41
N GLU A 140 23.53 -8.38 -2.84
CA GLU A 140 24.54 -7.44 -2.32
C GLU A 140 24.14 -5.97 -2.45
N GLU A 141 23.27 -5.61 -3.41
CA GLU A 141 22.79 -4.23 -3.56
C GLU A 141 21.89 -3.79 -2.38
N ALA A 142 21.35 -4.73 -1.60
CA ALA A 142 20.53 -4.45 -0.43
C ALA A 142 21.34 -4.30 0.87
N ASP A 143 22.63 -4.64 0.87
CA ASP A 143 23.45 -4.75 2.10
C ASP A 143 23.48 -3.43 2.89
N THR A 144 23.61 -2.30 2.20
CA THR A 144 23.63 -0.97 2.84
C THR A 144 22.33 -0.68 3.60
N LEU A 145 21.20 -1.02 3.01
CA LEU A 145 19.88 -0.83 3.60
C LEU A 145 19.63 -1.80 4.75
N ILE A 146 20.05 -3.06 4.60
CA ILE A 146 19.97 -4.09 5.64
C ILE A 146 20.80 -3.68 6.86
N GLU A 147 22.03 -3.23 6.67
CA GLU A 147 22.90 -2.75 7.75
C GLU A 147 22.29 -1.55 8.49
N GLN A 148 21.70 -0.61 7.74
CA GLN A 148 21.01 0.55 8.28
C GLN A 148 19.80 0.13 9.15
N MET A 149 18.92 -0.73 8.62
CA MET A 149 17.74 -1.21 9.33
C MET A 149 18.10 -2.06 10.56
N THR A 150 19.11 -2.92 10.45
CA THR A 150 19.55 -3.78 11.57
C THR A 150 20.17 -2.96 12.71
N SER A 151 20.81 -1.84 12.37
CA SER A 151 21.42 -0.93 13.34
C SER A 151 20.44 0.09 13.91
N ASP A 152 19.17 0.05 13.49
CA ASP A 152 18.16 1.02 13.91
C ASP A 152 17.84 0.91 15.41
N GLN A 153 17.44 2.03 16.00
CA GLN A 153 17.00 2.07 17.39
C GLN A 153 15.60 1.46 17.55
N ASP A 154 14.73 1.60 16.54
CA ASP A 154 13.38 1.06 16.55
C ASP A 154 13.40 -0.47 16.33
N PRO A 155 12.90 -1.27 17.29
CA PRO A 155 12.80 -2.73 17.13
C PRO A 155 11.88 -3.21 16.00
N ILE A 156 11.00 -2.36 15.45
CA ILE A 156 10.12 -2.71 14.32
C ILE A 156 10.89 -2.64 13.00
N LEU A 157 11.87 -1.74 12.90
CA LEU A 157 12.73 -1.58 11.72
C LEU A 157 13.88 -2.59 11.70
N ARG A 158 14.28 -3.10 12.87
CA ARG A 158 15.32 -4.11 13.04
C ARG A 158 14.81 -5.53 12.74
#